data_AF-A0A1M2VS73-F1
#
_entry.id   AF-A0A1M2VS73-F1
#
_cell.length_a   1.000
_cell.length_b   1.000
_cell.length_c   1.000
_cell.angle_alpha   90.00
_cell.angle_beta   90.00
_cell.angle_gamma   90.00
#
_symmetry.space_group_name_H-M   'P 1'
#
loop_
_entity.id
_entity.type
_entity.pdbx_description
1 polymer ?
#
loop_
_entity_poly.entity_id
_entity_poly.type
_entity_poly.pdbx_seq_one_letter_code
_entity_poly.pdbx_strand_id
1 'polypeptide(L)'
;MSYPATLPVLPIELIEHALDYLRGDPKTLATCRLVCRAWTARARYNLFYIIKLCMSNTPRFIRAVERDPSAAYAVHELTLEGMWNNPKRMSTCPWTANLRTLRLHFMDLHSPWLPKVTQPATNSLTELSLKTCALLDTQELVRFLQLLPQLKHFAASHVIIRARDDVPEKEPIEAFPAVQSLCLWGDCRTGVPLRLLCAFTSATGGLESLSVLTIKLRTRELVMFNDLLMLVAANLRELALTVQPDDSQTSPGSASPLSLSACRRLSSLKLDVWLLYPGPPTHRGHLNWVVDFFASIRSDDVRRIQLDVRANRATPCDLAELDWGGVDRVLSLARFASLRRVVVRVKQVGVDLKTRVEPYVREQMAVVEAKGILRCVQTDSV
;
A
#
# COMPACT_ATOMS: atom_id res chain seq x y z
N MET A 1 17.06 64.02 -4.88
CA MET A 1 16.15 63.14 -4.10
C MET A 1 16.19 61.76 -4.74
N SER A 2 16.94 60.83 -4.14
CA SER A 2 17.06 59.45 -4.59
C SER A 2 15.89 58.63 -4.02
N TYR A 3 15.03 58.09 -4.88
CA TYR A 3 13.98 57.16 -4.44
C TYR A 3 14.65 55.92 -3.84
N PRO A 4 14.26 55.47 -2.62
CA PRO A 4 14.76 54.22 -2.07
C PRO A 4 14.36 53.09 -3.02
N ALA A 5 15.34 52.31 -3.46
CA ALA A 5 15.10 51.14 -4.28
C ALA A 5 14.15 50.20 -3.53
N THR A 6 12.90 50.14 -3.97
CA THR A 6 11.92 49.18 -3.44
C THR A 6 12.40 47.80 -3.83
N LEU A 7 12.73 46.97 -2.84
CA LEU A 7 13.06 45.57 -3.07
C LEU A 7 11.95 44.92 -3.91
N PRO A 8 12.30 44.08 -4.89
CA PRO A 8 11.30 43.37 -5.68
C PRO A 8 10.42 42.55 -4.74
N VAL A 9 9.12 42.87 -4.73
CA VAL A 9 8.12 42.13 -3.96
C VAL A 9 7.89 40.79 -4.67
N LEU A 10 8.10 39.69 -3.97
CA LEU A 10 7.83 38.36 -4.51
C LEU A 10 6.30 38.21 -4.74
N PRO A 11 5.86 37.73 -5.91
CA PRO A 11 4.45 37.42 -6.16
C PRO A 11 3.85 36.51 -5.09
N ILE A 12 2.59 36.77 -4.70
CA ILE A 12 1.92 36.03 -3.62
C ILE A 12 1.79 34.54 -3.95
N GLU A 13 1.64 34.20 -5.22
CA GLU A 13 1.53 32.82 -5.72
C GLU A 13 2.81 32.02 -5.41
N LEU A 14 3.98 32.65 -5.54
CA LEU A 14 5.27 32.00 -5.23
C LEU A 14 5.44 31.81 -3.73
N ILE A 15 4.98 32.78 -2.92
CA ILE A 15 4.96 32.66 -1.46
C ILE A 15 4.05 31.52 -1.04
N GLU A 16 2.83 31.43 -1.58
CA GLU A 16 1.88 30.38 -1.25
C GLU A 16 2.38 29.00 -1.68
N HIS A 17 3.01 28.92 -2.85
CA HIS A 17 3.64 27.70 -3.34
C HIS A 17 4.79 27.25 -2.42
N ALA A 18 5.64 28.18 -1.96
CA ALA A 18 6.68 27.87 -0.98
C ALA A 18 6.09 27.36 0.35
N LEU A 19 5.02 27.98 0.85
CA LEU A 19 4.33 27.53 2.06
C LEU A 19 3.65 26.16 1.90
N ASP A 20 3.25 25.79 0.68
CA ASP A 20 2.69 24.46 0.38
C ASP A 20 3.72 23.34 0.49
N TYR A 21 4.99 23.60 0.18
CA TYR A 21 6.07 22.65 0.39
C TYR A 21 6.36 22.38 1.87
N LEU A 22 5.89 23.24 2.77
CA LEU A 22 6.03 23.07 4.22
C LEU A 22 4.89 22.24 4.84
N ARG A 23 3.96 21.69 4.04
CA ARG A 23 2.89 20.79 4.54
C ARG A 23 3.51 19.61 5.28
N GLY A 24 2.99 19.35 6.49
CA GLY A 24 3.52 18.31 7.38
C GLY A 24 4.61 18.79 8.34
N ASP A 25 5.10 20.04 8.22
CA ASP A 25 5.98 20.67 9.22
C ASP A 25 5.22 21.77 10.01
N PRO A 26 4.48 21.38 11.07
CA PRO A 26 3.68 22.33 11.82
C PRO A 26 4.53 23.36 12.58
N LYS A 27 5.80 23.06 12.89
CA LYS A 27 6.69 24.00 13.61
C LYS A 27 7.11 25.13 12.69
N THR A 28 7.55 24.81 11.48
CA THR A 28 7.94 25.81 10.49
C THR A 28 6.73 26.63 10.05
N LEU A 29 5.59 26.00 9.76
CA LEU A 29 4.36 26.71 9.39
C LEU A 29 3.83 27.64 10.50
N ALA A 30 3.93 27.24 11.77
CA ALA A 30 3.57 28.11 12.88
C ALA A 30 4.45 29.37 12.96
N THR A 31 5.73 29.23 12.62
CA THR A 31 6.67 30.37 12.53
C THR A 31 6.33 31.25 11.33
N CYS A 32 6.15 30.67 10.14
CA CYS A 32 5.75 31.38 8.92
C CYS A 32 4.48 32.22 9.11
N ARG A 33 3.50 31.70 9.87
CA ARG A 33 2.25 32.40 10.17
C ARG A 33 2.47 33.74 10.86
N LEU A 34 3.55 33.89 11.63
CA LEU A 34 3.88 35.08 12.42
C LEU A 34 4.72 36.11 11.65
N VAL A 35 5.28 35.74 10.49
CA VAL A 35 6.19 36.60 9.71
C VAL A 35 5.46 37.84 9.19
N CYS A 36 4.34 37.66 8.48
CA CYS A 36 3.51 38.77 7.99
C CYS A 36 2.07 38.32 7.69
N ARG A 37 1.16 39.28 7.51
CA ARG A 37 -0.27 39.01 7.26
C ARG A 37 -0.52 38.22 5.97
N ALA A 38 0.28 38.45 4.93
CA ALA A 38 0.17 37.75 3.65
C ALA A 38 0.42 36.24 3.79
N TRP A 39 1.29 35.84 4.74
CA TRP A 39 1.62 34.42 4.97
C TRP A 39 0.61 33.74 5.89
N THR A 40 -0.06 34.51 6.75
CA THR A 40 -0.91 33.98 7.83
C THR A 40 -2.02 33.06 7.31
N ALA A 41 -2.75 33.45 6.26
CA ALA A 41 -3.88 32.68 5.75
C ALA A 41 -3.44 31.33 5.18
N ARG A 42 -2.44 31.33 4.29
CA ARG A 42 -1.93 30.10 3.66
C ARG A 42 -1.20 29.20 4.65
N ALA A 43 -0.38 29.77 5.54
CA ALA A 43 0.27 29.00 6.59
C ALA A 43 -0.74 28.35 7.54
N ARG A 44 -1.84 29.05 7.89
CA ARG A 44 -2.94 28.48 8.68
C ARG A 44 -3.64 27.35 7.94
N TYR A 45 -3.95 27.53 6.66
CA TYR A 45 -4.55 26.46 5.85
C TYR A 45 -3.67 25.19 5.88
N ASN A 46 -2.36 25.32 5.61
CA ASN A 46 -1.44 24.18 5.62
C ASN A 46 -1.22 23.57 7.02
N LEU A 47 -1.36 24.35 8.11
CA LEU A 47 -1.33 23.82 9.48
C LEU A 47 -2.50 22.88 9.78
N PHE A 48 -3.68 23.15 9.19
CA PHE A 48 -4.88 22.34 9.41
C PHE A 48 -5.12 21.31 8.30
N TYR A 49 -4.32 21.32 7.23
CA TYR A 49 -4.45 20.39 6.10
C TYR A 49 -4.28 18.92 6.50
N ILE A 50 -3.21 18.63 7.25
CA ILE A 50 -2.88 17.29 7.78
C ILE A 50 -2.99 17.32 9.29
N ILE A 51 -3.98 16.62 9.83
CA ILE A 51 -4.21 16.52 11.27
C ILE A 51 -3.94 15.09 11.75
N LYS A 52 -3.12 14.97 12.80
CA LYS A 52 -2.91 13.73 13.53
C LYS A 52 -3.49 13.86 14.94
N LEU A 53 -4.52 13.08 15.21
CA LEU A 53 -5.22 13.05 16.49
C LEU A 53 -4.89 11.78 17.28
N CYS A 54 -4.63 11.98 18.56
CA CYS A 54 -4.55 10.94 19.57
C CYS A 54 -5.34 11.40 20.80
N MET A 55 -5.54 10.51 21.77
CA MET A 55 -6.37 10.82 22.95
C MET A 55 -5.91 12.08 23.71
N SER A 56 -4.60 12.39 23.73
CA SER A 56 -4.06 13.52 24.48
C SER A 56 -4.27 14.88 23.79
N ASN A 57 -4.26 14.94 22.45
CA ASN A 57 -4.34 16.21 21.72
C ASN A 57 -5.76 16.53 21.18
N THR A 58 -6.63 15.54 21.06
CA THR A 58 -7.97 15.72 20.49
C THR A 58 -8.85 16.72 21.22
N PRO A 59 -8.93 16.75 22.57
CA PRO A 59 -9.72 17.78 23.25
C PRO A 59 -9.24 19.20 22.95
N ARG A 60 -7.93 19.40 22.74
CA ARG A 60 -7.37 20.71 22.36
C ARG A 60 -7.70 21.06 20.91
N PHE A 61 -7.62 20.09 20.01
CA PHE A 61 -8.00 20.28 18.61
C PHE A 61 -9.47 20.63 18.46
N ILE A 62 -10.36 19.88 19.10
CA ILE A 62 -11.81 20.13 19.08
C ILE A 62 -12.10 21.54 19.58
N ARG A 63 -11.56 21.94 20.74
CA ARG A 63 -11.72 23.32 21.25
C ARG A 63 -11.18 24.39 20.29
N ALA A 64 -10.13 24.08 19.53
CA ALA A 64 -9.58 25.01 18.55
C ALA A 64 -10.51 25.18 17.34
N VAL A 65 -11.07 24.07 16.84
CA VAL A 65 -12.04 24.06 15.74
C VAL A 65 -13.37 24.68 16.15
N GLU A 66 -13.83 24.45 17.38
CA GLU A 66 -15.04 25.10 17.93
C GLU A 66 -14.88 26.62 18.02
N ARG A 67 -13.68 27.10 18.37
CA ARG A 67 -13.37 28.55 18.41
C ARG A 67 -13.21 29.16 17.03
N ASP A 68 -12.77 28.39 16.05
CA ASP A 68 -12.61 28.82 14.67
C ASP A 68 -13.08 27.72 13.70
N PRO A 69 -14.36 27.74 13.33
CA PRO A 69 -14.91 26.81 12.35
C PRO A 69 -14.25 26.92 10.98
N SER A 70 -13.56 28.01 10.63
CA SER A 70 -12.88 28.10 9.33
C SER A 70 -11.71 27.10 9.23
N ALA A 71 -11.04 26.79 10.34
CA ALA A 71 -10.00 25.77 10.40
C ALA A 71 -10.53 24.36 10.08
N ALA A 72 -11.82 24.10 10.35
CA ALA A 72 -12.51 22.85 10.05
C ALA A 72 -12.43 22.51 8.55
N TYR A 73 -12.70 23.50 7.70
CA TYR A 73 -12.79 23.31 6.25
C TYR A 73 -11.44 23.03 5.59
N ALA A 74 -10.34 23.35 6.27
CA ALA A 74 -9.00 23.09 5.79
C ALA A 74 -8.57 21.62 6.01
N VAL A 75 -9.28 20.82 6.81
CA VAL A 75 -8.90 19.44 7.12
C VAL A 75 -9.19 18.53 5.92
N HIS A 76 -8.13 18.04 5.29
CA HIS A 76 -8.22 17.13 4.14
C HIS A 76 -7.62 15.76 4.43
N GLU A 77 -6.66 15.67 5.36
CA GLU A 77 -6.08 14.41 5.81
C GLU A 77 -6.17 14.28 7.33
N LEU A 78 -6.73 13.17 7.79
CA LEU A 78 -6.92 12.89 9.21
C LEU A 78 -6.32 11.54 9.55
N THR A 79 -5.39 11.54 10.51
CA THR A 79 -4.89 10.32 11.15
C THR A 79 -5.42 10.23 12.56
N LEU A 80 -6.08 9.12 12.88
CA LEU A 80 -6.58 8.81 14.21
C LEU A 80 -5.73 7.69 14.81
N GLU A 81 -5.12 7.94 15.96
CA GLU A 81 -4.21 7.01 16.61
C GLU A 81 -4.66 6.67 18.04
N GLY A 82 -4.65 5.37 18.35
CA GLY A 82 -4.88 4.83 19.69
C GLY A 82 -6.23 4.14 19.87
N MET A 83 -6.46 3.59 21.07
CA MET A 83 -7.67 2.85 21.41
C MET A 83 -8.77 3.81 21.91
N TRP A 84 -9.69 4.19 21.01
CA TRP A 84 -10.80 5.10 21.29
C TRP A 84 -11.99 4.37 21.93
N ASN A 85 -11.86 4.02 23.21
CA ASN A 85 -12.83 3.13 23.87
C ASN A 85 -14.01 3.87 24.53
N ASN A 86 -13.99 5.20 24.68
CA ASN A 86 -15.08 5.89 25.39
C ASN A 86 -15.18 7.41 25.07
N PRO A 87 -15.91 7.83 24.02
CA PRO A 87 -16.11 9.24 23.74
C PRO A 87 -17.22 9.80 24.64
N LYS A 88 -16.87 10.25 25.85
CA LYS A 88 -17.88 10.79 26.77
C LYS A 88 -18.60 12.04 26.25
N ARG A 89 -18.04 12.81 25.30
CA ARG A 89 -18.58 14.12 24.88
C ARG A 89 -18.15 14.61 23.49
N MET A 90 -18.50 13.89 22.43
CA MET A 90 -18.35 14.46 21.07
C MET A 90 -19.68 14.55 20.35
N SER A 91 -20.06 15.79 20.04
CA SER A 91 -21.08 16.15 19.06
C SER A 91 -20.63 15.74 17.64
N THR A 92 -21.49 15.95 16.65
CA THR A 92 -21.16 15.79 15.23
C THR A 92 -19.88 16.55 14.86
N CYS A 93 -19.08 16.00 13.95
CA CYS A 93 -17.78 16.55 13.53
C CYS A 93 -17.89 17.23 12.16
N PRO A 94 -18.44 18.46 12.04
CA PRO A 94 -18.61 19.10 10.74
C PRO A 94 -17.29 19.34 9.99
N TRP A 95 -16.17 19.33 10.72
CA TRP A 95 -14.82 19.50 10.20
C TRP A 95 -14.29 18.34 9.35
N THR A 96 -15.04 17.25 9.21
CA THR A 96 -14.66 16.15 8.31
C THR A 96 -15.35 16.23 6.95
N ALA A 97 -16.16 17.27 6.68
CA ALA A 97 -16.90 17.39 5.42
C ALA A 97 -16.02 17.40 4.15
N ASN A 98 -14.80 17.95 4.25
CA ASN A 98 -13.84 18.03 3.14
C ASN A 98 -12.73 16.95 3.21
N LEU A 99 -12.90 15.97 4.10
CA LEU A 99 -11.88 14.96 4.36
C LEU A 99 -11.72 14.02 3.17
N ARG A 100 -10.51 13.97 2.60
CA ARG A 100 -10.16 13.12 1.45
C ARG A 100 -9.47 11.83 1.87
N THR A 101 -8.67 11.92 2.93
CA THR A 101 -7.83 10.81 3.40
C THR A 101 -8.05 10.57 4.89
N LEU A 102 -8.47 9.35 5.24
CA LEU A 102 -8.64 8.90 6.61
C LEU A 102 -7.66 7.77 6.90
N ARG A 103 -6.84 7.91 7.94
CA ARG A 103 -5.90 6.90 8.40
C ARG A 103 -6.25 6.51 9.83
N LEU A 104 -6.51 5.23 10.06
CA LEU A 104 -6.89 4.67 11.35
C LEU A 104 -5.75 3.80 11.85
N HIS A 105 -5.16 4.16 13.00
CA HIS A 105 -4.03 3.47 13.61
C HIS A 105 -4.43 2.95 14.99
N PHE A 106 -4.26 1.65 15.23
CA PHE A 106 -4.59 1.02 16.53
C PHE A 106 -6.06 1.20 16.95
N MET A 107 -6.98 1.22 15.98
CA MET A 107 -8.41 1.45 16.21
C MET A 107 -9.24 0.18 16.06
N ASP A 108 -10.31 0.10 16.84
CA ASP A 108 -11.41 -0.86 16.66
C ASP A 108 -12.42 -0.27 15.67
N LEU A 109 -12.81 -1.01 14.63
CA LEU A 109 -13.82 -0.52 13.67
C LEU A 109 -15.22 -0.45 14.28
N HIS A 110 -15.45 -1.12 15.41
CA HIS A 110 -16.66 -0.94 16.21
C HIS A 110 -16.64 0.35 17.04
N SER A 111 -15.58 1.16 16.95
CA SER A 111 -15.49 2.39 17.72
C SER A 111 -16.64 3.35 17.34
N PRO A 112 -17.41 3.86 18.32
CA PRO A 112 -18.50 4.81 18.08
C PRO A 112 -17.99 6.17 17.55
N TRP A 113 -16.67 6.35 17.47
CA TRP A 113 -16.03 7.51 16.87
C TRP A 113 -16.08 7.49 15.34
N LEU A 114 -16.04 6.30 14.73
CA LEU A 114 -15.90 6.20 13.28
C LEU A 114 -17.10 6.77 12.53
N PRO A 115 -18.36 6.41 12.84
CA PRO A 115 -19.51 7.01 12.18
C PRO A 115 -19.54 8.54 12.29
N LYS A 116 -19.09 9.11 13.43
CA LYS A 116 -19.08 10.57 13.65
C LYS A 116 -18.08 11.29 12.74
N VAL A 117 -17.01 10.62 12.34
CA VAL A 117 -15.96 11.14 11.45
C VAL A 117 -16.30 10.87 9.99
N THR A 118 -16.79 9.66 9.68
CA THR A 118 -17.02 9.23 8.31
C THR A 118 -18.32 9.76 7.74
N GLN A 119 -19.38 9.90 8.53
CA GLN A 119 -20.68 10.35 8.04
C GLN A 119 -20.63 11.74 7.36
N PRO A 120 -19.95 12.77 7.90
CA PRO A 120 -19.80 14.04 7.18
C PRO A 120 -18.86 13.92 5.96
N ALA A 121 -17.93 12.96 5.98
CA ALA A 121 -16.94 12.72 4.93
C ALA A 121 -17.42 11.75 3.83
N THR A 122 -18.63 11.19 3.93
CA THR A 122 -19.14 10.12 3.05
C THR A 122 -18.95 10.43 1.56
N ASN A 123 -19.12 11.70 1.15
CA ASN A 123 -19.04 12.12 -0.25
C ASN A 123 -17.69 12.72 -0.66
N SER A 124 -16.74 12.86 0.27
CA SER A 124 -15.42 13.47 0.00
C SER A 124 -14.26 12.50 0.21
N LEU A 125 -14.46 11.44 0.98
CA LEU A 125 -13.42 10.49 1.33
C LEU A 125 -13.06 9.58 0.13
N THR A 126 -11.85 9.77 -0.39
CA THR A 126 -11.31 9.01 -1.53
C THR A 126 -10.27 7.98 -1.11
N GLU A 127 -9.66 8.14 0.07
CA GLU A 127 -8.61 7.27 0.58
C GLU A 127 -8.87 6.85 2.03
N LEU A 128 -8.77 5.55 2.29
CA LEU A 128 -8.86 4.98 3.63
C LEU A 128 -7.70 4.03 3.88
N SER A 129 -7.03 4.21 5.02
CA SER A 129 -5.93 3.36 5.47
C SER A 129 -6.16 2.83 6.87
N LEU A 130 -6.13 1.52 7.04
CA LEU A 130 -6.19 0.82 8.32
C LEU A 130 -4.80 0.29 8.67
N LYS A 131 -4.32 0.59 9.88
CA LYS A 131 -3.03 0.11 10.38
C LYS A 131 -3.16 -0.40 11.80
N THR A 132 -2.89 -1.68 11.99
CA THR A 132 -3.02 -2.34 13.30
C THR A 132 -4.42 -2.17 13.88
N CYS A 133 -5.45 -2.24 13.04
CA CYS A 133 -6.85 -2.11 13.44
C CYS A 133 -7.45 -3.47 13.80
N ALA A 134 -8.46 -3.46 14.67
CA ALA A 134 -9.28 -4.63 14.97
C ALA A 134 -10.62 -4.54 14.24
N LEU A 135 -11.04 -5.68 13.68
CA LEU A 135 -12.34 -5.93 13.07
C LEU A 135 -13.03 -7.04 13.86
N LEU A 136 -14.36 -7.00 13.93
CA LEU A 136 -15.15 -8.14 14.36
C LEU A 136 -15.02 -9.26 13.32
N ASP A 137 -15.38 -8.97 12.07
CA ASP A 137 -15.33 -9.91 10.94
C ASP A 137 -15.04 -9.16 9.62
N THR A 138 -14.97 -9.89 8.51
CA THR A 138 -14.74 -9.29 7.17
C THR A 138 -15.96 -8.50 6.67
N GLN A 139 -17.17 -8.88 7.09
CA GLN A 139 -18.42 -8.26 6.65
C GLN A 139 -18.64 -6.89 7.29
N GLU A 140 -18.24 -6.70 8.55
CA GLU A 140 -18.20 -5.40 9.22
C GLU A 140 -17.37 -4.40 8.40
N LEU A 141 -16.21 -4.83 7.90
CA LEU A 141 -15.40 -3.97 7.04
C LEU A 141 -16.10 -3.68 5.71
N VAL A 142 -16.69 -4.69 5.05
CA VAL A 142 -17.43 -4.47 3.80
C VAL A 142 -18.56 -3.46 4.00
N ARG A 143 -19.39 -3.63 5.04
CA ARG A 143 -20.46 -2.70 5.41
C ARG A 143 -19.93 -1.30 5.69
N PHE A 144 -18.80 -1.19 6.38
CA PHE A 144 -18.17 0.10 6.62
C PHE A 144 -17.70 0.78 5.32
N LEU A 145 -17.13 0.03 4.38
CA LEU A 145 -16.68 0.57 3.09
C LEU A 145 -17.85 0.98 2.19
N GLN A 146 -19.01 0.33 2.29
CA GLN A 146 -20.22 0.72 1.55
C GLN A 146 -20.72 2.12 1.91
N LEU A 147 -20.43 2.59 3.13
CA LEU A 147 -20.75 3.96 3.57
C LEU A 147 -19.86 5.04 2.91
N LEU A 148 -18.91 4.64 2.05
CA LEU A 148 -17.89 5.49 1.44
C LEU A 148 -17.90 5.35 -0.10
N PRO A 149 -18.96 5.81 -0.79
CA PRO A 149 -19.16 5.56 -2.23
C PRO A 149 -18.07 6.18 -3.13
N GLN A 150 -17.36 7.21 -2.66
CA GLN A 150 -16.28 7.87 -3.40
C GLN A 150 -14.89 7.26 -3.14
N LEU A 151 -14.82 6.17 -2.38
CA LEU A 151 -13.56 5.54 -2.02
C LEU A 151 -12.87 4.92 -3.23
N LYS A 152 -11.68 5.43 -3.55
CA LYS A 152 -10.85 4.96 -4.68
C LYS A 152 -9.65 4.14 -4.22
N HIS A 153 -9.10 4.46 -3.05
CA HIS A 153 -7.90 3.83 -2.53
C HIS A 153 -8.17 3.25 -1.13
N PHE A 154 -8.00 1.95 -1.00
CA PHE A 154 -8.11 1.26 0.28
C PHE A 154 -6.81 0.54 0.62
N ALA A 155 -6.32 0.77 1.83
CA ALA A 155 -5.16 0.09 2.37
C ALA A 155 -5.47 -0.51 3.74
N ALA A 156 -5.13 -1.77 3.96
CA ALA A 156 -5.21 -2.44 5.23
C ALA A 156 -3.87 -3.08 5.56
N SER A 157 -3.33 -2.79 6.75
CA SER A 157 -2.06 -3.31 7.23
C SER A 157 -2.18 -3.80 8.67
N HIS A 158 -1.73 -5.03 8.93
CA HIS A 158 -1.76 -5.63 10.28
C HIS A 158 -3.15 -5.64 10.92
N VAL A 159 -4.19 -5.86 10.12
CA VAL A 159 -5.57 -5.93 10.62
C VAL A 159 -5.79 -7.26 11.36
N ILE A 160 -6.45 -7.18 12.51
CA ILE A 160 -6.81 -8.33 13.34
C ILE A 160 -8.32 -8.56 13.19
N ILE A 161 -8.71 -9.78 12.81
CA ILE A 161 -10.13 -10.18 12.77
C ILE A 161 -10.41 -11.05 14.00
N ARG A 162 -11.34 -10.62 14.85
CA ARG A 162 -11.62 -11.28 16.15
C ARG A 162 -12.50 -12.52 16.00
N ALA A 163 -13.50 -12.49 15.13
CA ALA A 163 -14.36 -13.63 14.88
C ALA A 163 -13.62 -14.68 14.04
N ARG A 164 -13.83 -15.95 14.40
CA ARG A 164 -13.61 -17.06 13.47
C ARG A 164 -14.79 -17.01 12.50
N ASP A 165 -14.51 -17.09 11.19
CA ASP A 165 -15.55 -17.15 10.16
C ASP A 165 -16.24 -18.51 10.21
N ASP A 166 -16.90 -18.83 11.31
CA ASP A 166 -17.70 -20.03 11.46
C ASP A 166 -19.08 -19.71 10.85
N VAL A 167 -19.09 -19.71 9.50
CA VAL A 167 -20.25 -19.57 8.59
C VAL A 167 -21.00 -18.22 8.63
N PRO A 168 -20.75 -17.32 7.67
CA PRO A 168 -21.62 -16.16 7.49
C PRO A 168 -22.94 -16.56 6.83
N GLU A 169 -24.05 -16.16 7.43
CA GLU A 169 -25.33 -16.06 6.74
C GLU A 169 -25.20 -15.09 5.56
N LYS A 170 -25.72 -15.51 4.41
CA LYS A 170 -25.64 -14.81 3.12
C LYS A 170 -26.64 -13.64 3.09
N GLU A 171 -26.44 -12.63 3.91
CA GLU A 171 -27.14 -11.37 3.65
C GLU A 171 -26.65 -10.81 2.30
N PRO A 172 -27.55 -10.42 1.38
CA PRO A 172 -27.16 -9.82 0.12
C PRO A 172 -26.41 -8.51 0.41
N ILE A 173 -25.15 -8.48 0.01
CA ILE A 173 -24.27 -7.34 0.21
C ILE A 173 -24.64 -6.26 -0.82
N GLU A 174 -24.97 -5.06 -0.34
CA GLU A 174 -25.20 -3.85 -1.16
C GLU A 174 -23.98 -3.50 -2.06
N ALA A 175 -24.12 -2.47 -2.91
CA ALA A 175 -23.09 -2.07 -3.87
C ALA A 175 -21.76 -1.69 -3.17
N PHE A 176 -20.67 -2.37 -3.55
CA PHE A 176 -19.32 -2.06 -3.06
C PHE A 176 -18.76 -0.82 -3.79
N PRO A 177 -17.97 0.06 -3.13
CA PRO A 177 -17.37 1.20 -3.81
C PRO A 177 -16.44 0.77 -4.95
N ALA A 178 -16.35 1.62 -5.98
CA ALA A 178 -15.51 1.39 -7.17
C ALA A 178 -14.01 1.60 -6.86
N VAL A 179 -13.46 0.77 -5.97
CA VAL A 179 -12.06 0.84 -5.53
C VAL A 179 -11.12 0.59 -6.70
N GLN A 180 -10.22 1.54 -6.94
CA GLN A 180 -9.23 1.50 -8.03
C GLN A 180 -7.88 0.95 -7.56
N SER A 181 -7.57 1.10 -6.27
CA SER A 181 -6.33 0.67 -5.66
C SER A 181 -6.58 -0.03 -4.35
N LEU A 182 -6.08 -1.26 -4.23
CA LEU A 182 -6.22 -2.11 -3.06
C LEU A 182 -4.84 -2.53 -2.55
N CYS A 183 -4.58 -2.30 -1.27
CA CYS A 183 -3.30 -2.57 -0.63
C CYS A 183 -3.49 -3.38 0.66
N LEU A 184 -3.19 -4.67 0.64
CA LEU A 184 -3.45 -5.61 1.73
C LEU A 184 -2.13 -6.19 2.28
N TRP A 185 -1.79 -5.79 3.49
CA TRP A 185 -0.60 -6.21 4.22
C TRP A 185 -0.98 -6.73 5.60
N GLY A 186 -0.19 -7.62 6.17
CA GLY A 186 -0.42 -8.05 7.54
C GLY A 186 0.38 -9.26 7.94
N ASP A 187 0.02 -9.79 9.10
CA ASP A 187 0.54 -11.08 9.55
C ASP A 187 -0.10 -12.19 8.71
N CYS A 188 0.71 -12.74 7.82
CA CYS A 188 0.38 -13.86 6.96
C CYS A 188 -0.04 -15.13 7.74
N ARG A 189 0.25 -15.23 9.05
CA ARG A 189 -0.22 -16.35 9.89
C ARG A 189 -1.75 -16.45 9.92
N THR A 190 -2.43 -15.32 9.79
CA THR A 190 -3.89 -15.21 9.92
C THR A 190 -4.65 -15.34 8.61
N GLY A 191 -3.95 -15.30 7.46
CA GLY A 191 -4.58 -15.29 6.12
C GLY A 191 -5.50 -14.08 5.86
N VAL A 192 -5.42 -13.03 6.69
CA VAL A 192 -6.32 -11.86 6.62
C VAL A 192 -6.32 -11.19 5.24
N PRO A 193 -5.17 -10.96 4.56
CA PRO A 193 -5.18 -10.35 3.22
C PRO A 193 -6.05 -11.12 2.22
N LEU A 194 -5.98 -12.45 2.23
CA LEU A 194 -6.75 -13.30 1.32
C LEU A 194 -8.23 -13.37 1.69
N ARG A 195 -8.55 -13.43 2.98
CA ARG A 195 -9.95 -13.36 3.48
C ARG A 195 -10.61 -12.04 3.09
N LEU A 196 -9.89 -10.92 3.23
CA LEU A 196 -10.37 -9.60 2.82
C LEU A 196 -10.59 -9.53 1.31
N LEU A 197 -9.63 -10.02 0.50
CA LEU A 197 -9.78 -10.06 -0.94
C LEU A 197 -11.00 -10.89 -1.35
N CYS A 198 -11.19 -12.07 -0.75
CA CYS A 198 -12.35 -12.94 -0.98
C CYS A 198 -13.68 -12.25 -0.64
N ALA A 199 -13.74 -11.56 0.50
CA ALA A 199 -14.92 -10.80 0.91
C ALA A 199 -15.25 -9.67 -0.09
N PHE A 200 -14.24 -8.95 -0.57
CA PHE A 200 -14.42 -7.86 -1.53
C PHE A 200 -14.84 -8.37 -2.92
N THR A 201 -14.30 -9.50 -3.38
CA THR A 201 -14.73 -10.10 -4.66
C THR A 201 -16.13 -10.70 -4.59
N SER A 202 -16.63 -11.01 -3.39
CA SER A 202 -17.97 -11.56 -3.19
C SER A 202 -19.06 -10.48 -3.10
N ALA A 203 -18.68 -9.21 -2.92
CA ALA A 203 -19.61 -8.09 -2.88
C ALA A 203 -20.11 -7.71 -4.28
N THR A 204 -21.36 -7.27 -4.39
CA THR A 204 -21.97 -6.88 -5.67
C THR A 204 -21.22 -5.69 -6.29
N GLY A 205 -20.77 -5.82 -7.54
CA GLY A 205 -19.92 -4.82 -8.22
C GLY A 205 -18.49 -4.74 -7.65
N GLY A 206 -18.11 -5.70 -6.80
CA GLY A 206 -16.86 -5.72 -6.05
C GLY A 206 -15.64 -5.78 -6.96
N LEU A 207 -14.73 -4.83 -6.76
CA LEU A 207 -13.40 -4.75 -7.40
C LEU A 207 -13.38 -4.72 -8.94
N GLU A 208 -14.50 -4.48 -9.61
CA GLU A 208 -14.55 -4.36 -11.09
C GLU A 208 -13.64 -3.24 -11.61
N SER A 209 -13.51 -2.15 -10.84
CA SER A 209 -12.67 -1.00 -11.17
C SER A 209 -11.21 -1.15 -10.72
N LEU A 210 -10.82 -2.31 -10.15
CA LEU A 210 -9.50 -2.48 -9.55
C LEU A 210 -8.41 -2.47 -10.62
N SER A 211 -7.49 -1.53 -10.50
CA SER A 211 -6.37 -1.35 -11.42
C SER A 211 -5.00 -1.55 -10.76
N VAL A 212 -4.92 -1.36 -9.44
CA VAL A 212 -3.70 -1.53 -8.65
C VAL A 212 -3.97 -2.49 -7.50
N LEU A 213 -3.25 -3.61 -7.45
CA LEU A 213 -3.32 -4.57 -6.35
C LEU A 213 -1.94 -4.74 -5.73
N THR A 214 -1.85 -4.46 -4.43
CA THR A 214 -0.69 -4.82 -3.61
C THR A 214 -1.14 -5.79 -2.54
N ILE A 215 -0.52 -6.97 -2.48
CA ILE A 215 -0.91 -8.01 -1.53
C ILE A 215 0.30 -8.79 -0.99
N LYS A 216 0.26 -9.10 0.31
CA LYS A 216 1.21 -9.99 0.96
C LYS A 216 0.54 -11.33 1.30
N LEU A 217 1.13 -12.43 0.83
CA LEU A 217 0.60 -13.79 0.94
C LEU A 217 1.67 -14.77 1.44
N ARG A 218 1.22 -15.97 1.83
CA ARG A 218 2.07 -17.16 1.99
C ARG A 218 2.13 -17.99 0.72
N THR A 219 3.12 -18.87 0.60
CA THR A 219 3.21 -19.80 -0.55
C THR A 219 1.95 -20.68 -0.70
N ARG A 220 1.40 -21.23 0.39
CA ARG A 220 0.16 -22.03 0.37
C ARG A 220 -1.08 -21.27 -0.06
N GLU A 221 -1.06 -19.95 0.06
CA GLU A 221 -2.19 -19.08 -0.29
C GLU A 221 -2.24 -18.75 -1.78
N LEU A 222 -1.17 -19.04 -2.53
CA LEU A 222 -1.05 -18.70 -3.94
C LEU A 222 -2.12 -19.37 -4.81
N VAL A 223 -2.52 -20.61 -4.48
CA VAL A 223 -3.54 -21.35 -5.24
C VAL A 223 -4.90 -20.65 -5.14
N MET A 224 -5.37 -20.37 -3.92
CA MET A 224 -6.63 -19.64 -3.72
C MET A 224 -6.53 -18.21 -4.25
N PHE A 225 -5.37 -17.58 -4.12
CA PHE A 225 -5.15 -16.26 -4.73
C PHE A 225 -5.25 -16.29 -6.25
N ASN A 226 -4.79 -17.34 -6.91
CA ASN A 226 -4.91 -17.49 -8.36
C ASN A 226 -6.37 -17.47 -8.80
N ASP A 227 -7.26 -18.16 -8.09
CA ASP A 227 -8.70 -18.16 -8.39
C ASP A 227 -9.32 -16.77 -8.20
N LEU A 228 -8.97 -16.08 -7.12
CA LEU A 228 -9.44 -14.71 -6.87
C LEU A 228 -8.86 -13.69 -7.87
N LEU A 229 -7.61 -13.90 -8.31
CA LEU A 229 -6.96 -13.05 -9.28
C LEU A 229 -7.71 -13.06 -10.62
N MET A 230 -8.24 -14.21 -11.03
CA MET A 230 -9.04 -14.33 -12.26
C MET A 230 -10.26 -13.41 -12.26
N LEU A 231 -10.84 -13.12 -11.09
CA LEU A 231 -12.00 -12.23 -10.94
C LEU A 231 -11.64 -10.76 -11.16
N VAL A 232 -10.42 -10.34 -10.84
CA VAL A 232 -9.96 -8.94 -10.93
C VAL A 232 -8.97 -8.68 -12.07
N ALA A 233 -8.53 -9.73 -12.77
CA ALA A 233 -7.44 -9.67 -13.73
C ALA A 233 -7.70 -8.78 -14.95
N ALA A 234 -8.96 -8.62 -15.37
CA ALA A 234 -9.33 -7.92 -16.60
C ALA A 234 -8.89 -6.45 -16.62
N ASN A 235 -8.90 -5.78 -15.46
CA ASN A 235 -8.59 -4.35 -15.33
C ASN A 235 -7.26 -4.06 -14.63
N LEU A 236 -6.59 -5.10 -14.13
CA LEU A 236 -5.36 -4.96 -13.36
C LEU A 236 -4.19 -4.45 -14.22
N ARG A 237 -3.64 -3.29 -13.85
CA ARG A 237 -2.50 -2.63 -14.49
C ARG A 237 -1.22 -2.72 -13.68
N GLU A 238 -1.35 -2.75 -12.36
CA GLU A 238 -0.23 -2.86 -11.44
C GLU A 238 -0.48 -3.97 -10.43
N LEU A 239 0.45 -4.92 -10.35
CA LEU A 239 0.43 -5.98 -9.35
C LEU A 239 1.73 -5.93 -8.53
N ALA A 240 1.60 -5.82 -7.22
CA ALA A 240 2.70 -5.96 -6.28
C ALA A 240 2.41 -7.12 -5.33
N LEU A 241 3.07 -8.24 -5.58
CA LEU A 241 2.92 -9.47 -4.81
C LEU A 241 4.13 -9.67 -3.89
N THR A 242 3.86 -9.92 -2.62
CA THR A 242 4.88 -10.27 -1.62
C THR A 242 4.60 -11.68 -1.12
N VAL A 243 5.49 -12.64 -1.39
CA VAL A 243 5.27 -14.06 -1.06
C VAL A 243 6.20 -14.49 0.07
N GLN A 244 5.64 -14.69 1.26
CA GLN A 244 6.38 -15.21 2.41
C GLN A 244 6.37 -16.74 2.38
N PRO A 245 7.50 -17.42 2.63
CA PRO A 245 7.52 -18.87 2.79
C PRO A 245 6.62 -19.30 3.94
N ASP A 246 5.98 -20.46 3.80
CA ASP A 246 5.24 -21.09 4.89
C ASP A 246 6.18 -21.51 6.03
N ASP A 247 5.62 -21.79 7.20
CA ASP A 247 6.37 -22.38 8.31
C ASP A 247 6.30 -23.93 8.27
N SER A 248 5.32 -24.49 7.55
CA SER A 248 5.01 -25.92 7.51
C SER A 248 5.77 -26.66 6.40
N GLN A 249 6.31 -27.83 6.73
CA GLN A 249 7.06 -28.73 5.82
C GLN A 249 6.23 -29.35 4.68
N THR A 250 5.10 -28.76 4.31
CA THR A 250 4.32 -29.25 3.17
C THR A 250 5.15 -29.08 1.91
N SER A 251 5.73 -30.18 1.43
CA SER A 251 6.45 -30.24 0.17
C SER A 251 5.58 -29.57 -0.89
N PRO A 252 6.08 -28.55 -1.60
CA PRO A 252 5.33 -27.93 -2.67
C PRO A 252 5.04 -29.01 -3.71
N GLY A 253 3.77 -29.41 -3.83
CA GLY A 253 3.31 -30.24 -4.94
C GLY A 253 3.67 -29.59 -6.27
N SER A 254 3.92 -30.39 -7.29
CA SER A 254 4.50 -29.99 -8.59
C SER A 254 3.71 -28.97 -9.43
N ALA A 255 2.59 -28.42 -8.95
CA ALA A 255 1.79 -27.49 -9.71
C ALA A 255 2.26 -26.05 -9.48
N SER A 256 2.54 -25.32 -10.57
CA SER A 256 2.81 -23.88 -10.52
C SER A 256 1.58 -23.18 -9.92
N PRO A 257 1.67 -22.61 -8.70
CA PRO A 257 0.49 -22.26 -7.93
C PRO A 257 -0.18 -20.95 -8.39
N LEU A 258 0.41 -20.22 -9.34
CA LEU A 258 -0.06 -18.89 -9.74
C LEU A 258 0.24 -18.59 -11.21
N SER A 259 -0.76 -18.09 -11.94
CA SER A 259 -0.67 -17.70 -13.35
C SER A 259 -1.18 -16.27 -13.56
N LEU A 260 -0.40 -15.44 -14.25
CA LEU A 260 -0.76 -14.08 -14.65
C LEU A 260 -1.35 -14.01 -16.06
N SER A 261 -1.76 -15.14 -16.62
CA SER A 261 -2.23 -15.22 -18.01
C SER A 261 -3.53 -14.44 -18.28
N ALA A 262 -4.35 -14.21 -17.26
CA ALA A 262 -5.55 -13.41 -17.34
C ALA A 262 -5.30 -11.89 -17.23
N CYS A 263 -4.17 -11.47 -16.68
CA CYS A 263 -3.85 -10.05 -16.46
C CYS A 263 -3.36 -9.37 -17.75
N ARG A 264 -4.24 -9.24 -18.76
CA ARG A 264 -3.89 -8.77 -20.12
C ARG A 264 -3.43 -7.31 -20.18
N ARG A 265 -3.83 -6.48 -19.22
CA ARG A 265 -3.52 -5.04 -19.15
C ARG A 265 -2.37 -4.72 -18.18
N LEU A 266 -1.65 -5.74 -17.70
CA LEU A 266 -0.59 -5.57 -16.72
C LEU A 266 0.58 -4.76 -17.30
N SER A 267 0.87 -3.62 -16.70
CA SER A 267 1.93 -2.70 -17.14
C SER A 267 3.11 -2.64 -16.18
N SER A 268 2.86 -2.92 -14.90
CA SER A 268 3.84 -2.88 -13.82
C SER A 268 3.67 -4.11 -12.94
N LEU A 269 4.76 -4.85 -12.74
CA LEU A 269 4.78 -6.01 -11.87
C LEU A 269 5.90 -5.86 -10.84
N LYS A 270 5.55 -6.05 -9.57
CA LYS A 270 6.49 -6.15 -8.48
C LYS A 270 6.32 -7.49 -7.77
N LEU A 271 7.42 -8.21 -7.60
CA LEU A 271 7.47 -9.46 -6.86
C LEU A 271 8.49 -9.32 -5.72
N ASP A 272 8.08 -9.55 -4.47
CA ASP A 272 8.95 -9.59 -3.29
C ASP A 272 9.01 -11.03 -2.77
N VAL A 273 10.20 -11.65 -2.81
CA VAL A 273 10.47 -13.05 -2.43
C VAL A 273 11.60 -13.17 -1.39
N TRP A 274 11.66 -14.30 -0.70
CA TRP A 274 12.66 -14.60 0.32
C TRP A 274 13.62 -15.68 -0.19
N LEU A 275 14.93 -15.41 -0.18
CA LEU A 275 15.94 -16.43 -0.53
C LEU A 275 15.97 -17.54 0.51
N LEU A 276 15.94 -17.17 1.78
CA LEU A 276 16.00 -18.13 2.86
C LEU A 276 14.61 -18.48 3.38
N TYR A 277 14.41 -19.80 3.49
CA TYR A 277 13.32 -20.38 4.25
C TYR A 277 13.69 -20.34 5.74
N PRO A 278 12.80 -19.88 6.65
CA PRO A 278 13.07 -19.83 8.10
C PRO A 278 13.12 -21.21 8.80
N GLY A 279 13.19 -22.30 8.05
CA GLY A 279 13.24 -23.68 8.54
C GLY A 279 14.54 -24.41 8.16
N PRO A 280 14.59 -25.74 8.35
CA PRO A 280 15.81 -26.51 8.11
C PRO A 280 16.30 -26.40 6.65
N PRO A 281 17.62 -26.49 6.41
CA PRO A 281 18.28 -26.20 5.13
C PRO A 281 17.96 -27.16 3.97
N THR A 282 16.97 -28.05 4.13
CA THR A 282 16.69 -29.13 3.18
C THR A 282 15.75 -28.75 2.03
N HIS A 283 15.14 -27.56 2.06
CA HIS A 283 14.13 -27.17 1.06
C HIS A 283 14.74 -26.40 -0.12
N ARG A 284 15.59 -27.08 -0.91
CA ARG A 284 16.03 -26.52 -2.19
C ARG A 284 14.84 -26.39 -3.15
N GLY A 285 14.78 -25.29 -3.90
CA GLY A 285 13.81 -25.08 -4.97
C GLY A 285 12.44 -24.52 -4.56
N HIS A 286 12.29 -23.91 -3.37
CA HIS A 286 11.04 -23.24 -2.99
C HIS A 286 10.70 -22.01 -3.87
N LEU A 287 11.66 -21.55 -4.68
CA LEU A 287 11.50 -20.46 -5.64
C LEU A 287 11.35 -20.94 -7.10
N ASN A 288 11.26 -22.25 -7.36
CA ASN A 288 11.13 -22.78 -8.73
C ASN A 288 9.90 -22.22 -9.48
N TRP A 289 8.84 -21.92 -8.75
CA TRP A 289 7.61 -21.34 -9.31
C TRP A 289 7.81 -19.92 -9.87
N VAL A 290 8.88 -19.19 -9.50
CA VAL A 290 9.08 -17.80 -9.92
C VAL A 290 9.28 -17.70 -11.44
N VAL A 291 10.00 -18.66 -12.05
CA VAL A 291 10.19 -18.69 -13.51
C VAL A 291 8.86 -18.92 -14.22
N ASP A 292 8.07 -19.90 -13.75
CA ASP A 292 6.73 -20.18 -14.28
C ASP A 292 5.80 -18.98 -14.13
N PHE A 293 5.88 -18.30 -12.99
CA PHE A 293 5.11 -17.09 -12.71
C PHE A 293 5.38 -15.99 -13.75
N PHE A 294 6.65 -15.70 -14.06
CA PHE A 294 6.98 -14.75 -15.13
C PHE A 294 6.60 -15.29 -16.52
N ALA A 295 6.78 -16.59 -16.77
CA ALA A 295 6.47 -17.20 -18.07
C ALA A 295 4.96 -17.20 -18.38
N SER A 296 4.13 -17.18 -17.33
CA SER A 296 2.67 -17.12 -17.41
C SER A 296 2.14 -15.75 -17.85
N ILE A 297 2.96 -14.69 -17.83
CA ILE A 297 2.55 -13.34 -18.25
C ILE A 297 2.24 -13.34 -19.75
N ARG A 298 1.04 -12.85 -20.07
CA ARG A 298 0.52 -12.71 -21.45
C ARG A 298 0.17 -11.27 -21.84
N SER A 299 0.57 -10.29 -21.03
CA SER A 299 0.37 -8.88 -21.36
C SER A 299 1.54 -8.35 -22.18
N ASP A 300 1.22 -7.70 -23.29
CA ASP A 300 2.19 -7.03 -24.17
C ASP A 300 2.53 -5.60 -23.68
N ASP A 301 1.83 -5.13 -22.64
CA ASP A 301 1.96 -3.78 -22.07
C ASP A 301 2.94 -3.69 -20.89
N VAL A 302 3.56 -4.81 -20.49
CA VAL A 302 4.47 -4.83 -19.33
C VAL A 302 5.70 -3.98 -19.63
N ARG A 303 5.81 -2.85 -18.92
CA ARG A 303 6.91 -1.89 -19.07
C ARG A 303 7.91 -1.96 -17.92
N ARG A 304 7.47 -2.40 -16.74
CA ARG A 304 8.28 -2.41 -15.53
C ARG A 304 8.12 -3.73 -14.79
N ILE A 305 9.25 -4.35 -14.48
CA ILE A 305 9.32 -5.49 -13.58
C ILE A 305 10.28 -5.13 -12.45
N GLN A 306 9.86 -5.35 -11.21
CA GLN A 306 10.68 -5.21 -10.02
C GLN A 306 10.69 -6.51 -9.24
N LEU A 307 11.86 -7.07 -9.04
CA LEU A 307 12.10 -8.25 -8.22
C LEU A 307 12.83 -7.83 -6.95
N ASP A 308 12.10 -7.76 -5.84
CA ASP A 308 12.65 -7.53 -4.52
C ASP A 308 13.02 -8.89 -3.90
N VAL A 309 14.29 -9.10 -3.59
CA VAL A 309 14.81 -10.35 -3.03
C VAL A 309 15.31 -10.09 -1.62
N ARG A 310 14.72 -10.75 -0.63
CA ARG A 310 15.13 -10.64 0.77
C ARG A 310 16.17 -11.70 1.10
N ALA A 311 17.37 -11.23 1.42
CA ALA A 311 18.57 -12.03 1.63
C ALA A 311 19.01 -12.06 3.10
N ASN A 312 18.07 -11.95 4.05
CA ASN A 312 18.39 -11.89 5.48
C ASN A 312 19.11 -13.17 5.93
N ARG A 313 20.40 -13.05 6.27
CA ARG A 313 21.31 -14.16 6.62
C ARG A 313 21.65 -15.10 5.46
N ALA A 314 21.36 -14.72 4.23
CA ALA A 314 21.71 -15.52 3.06
C ALA A 314 23.22 -15.57 2.87
N THR A 315 23.68 -16.70 2.36
CA THR A 315 25.03 -16.95 1.87
C THR A 315 25.07 -16.81 0.35
N PRO A 316 26.25 -16.71 -0.27
CA PRO A 316 26.36 -16.72 -1.74
C PRO A 316 25.71 -17.93 -2.41
N CYS A 317 25.66 -19.10 -1.75
CA CYS A 317 25.01 -20.29 -2.29
C CYS A 317 23.50 -20.14 -2.38
N ASP A 318 22.87 -19.39 -1.47
CA ASP A 318 21.41 -19.21 -1.45
C ASP A 318 20.92 -18.33 -2.60
N LEU A 319 21.81 -17.55 -3.23
CA LEU A 319 21.46 -16.83 -4.46
C LEU A 319 21.11 -17.80 -5.59
N ALA A 320 21.69 -19.01 -5.61
CA ALA A 320 21.42 -20.01 -6.63
C ALA A 320 20.05 -20.69 -6.48
N GLU A 321 19.34 -20.49 -5.36
CA GLU A 321 17.99 -21.04 -5.15
C GLU A 321 16.94 -20.38 -6.05
N LEU A 322 17.22 -19.18 -6.55
CA LEU A 322 16.41 -18.56 -7.61
C LEU A 322 17.05 -18.82 -8.97
N ASP A 323 16.30 -19.40 -9.91
CA ASP A 323 16.76 -19.59 -11.29
C ASP A 323 16.78 -18.25 -12.06
N TRP A 324 17.78 -17.42 -11.76
CA TRP A 324 18.01 -16.12 -12.40
C TRP A 324 18.15 -16.24 -13.92
N GLY A 325 18.84 -17.27 -14.41
CA GLY A 325 18.98 -17.52 -15.84
C GLY A 325 17.64 -17.88 -16.49
N GLY A 326 16.77 -18.62 -15.79
CA GLY A 326 15.39 -18.87 -16.21
C GLY A 326 14.58 -17.59 -16.30
N VAL A 327 14.67 -16.72 -15.28
CA VAL A 327 14.03 -15.40 -15.30
C VAL A 327 14.56 -14.56 -16.48
N ASP A 328 15.88 -14.52 -16.69
CA ASP A 328 16.52 -13.80 -17.81
C ASP A 328 16.02 -14.27 -19.18
N ARG A 329 15.98 -15.60 -19.39
CA ARG A 329 15.46 -16.21 -20.62
C ARG A 329 14.00 -15.82 -20.86
N VAL A 330 13.15 -15.90 -19.83
CA VAL A 330 11.72 -15.57 -19.94
C VAL A 330 11.51 -14.10 -20.26
N LEU A 331 12.17 -13.19 -19.53
CA LEU A 331 12.06 -11.74 -19.75
C LEU A 331 12.70 -11.28 -21.07
N SER A 332 13.51 -12.15 -21.69
CA SER A 332 14.13 -11.88 -22.99
C SER A 332 13.26 -12.23 -24.19
N LEU A 333 12.18 -12.99 -24.00
CA LEU A 333 11.24 -13.38 -25.05
C LEU A 333 10.61 -12.17 -25.74
N ALA A 334 10.26 -12.33 -27.03
CA ALA A 334 9.70 -11.26 -27.87
C ALA A 334 8.42 -10.61 -27.31
N ARG A 335 7.61 -11.36 -26.54
CA ARG A 335 6.40 -10.83 -25.87
C ARG A 335 6.71 -9.69 -24.87
N PHE A 336 7.93 -9.61 -24.37
CA PHE A 336 8.40 -8.54 -23.48
C PHE A 336 9.10 -7.41 -24.25
N ALA A 337 8.80 -7.22 -25.54
CA ALA A 337 9.36 -6.12 -26.34
C ALA A 337 9.07 -4.72 -25.75
N SER A 338 7.96 -4.56 -25.02
CA SER A 338 7.59 -3.31 -24.32
C SER A 338 8.34 -3.09 -23.00
N LEU A 339 9.11 -4.06 -22.51
CA LEU A 339 9.77 -4.02 -21.21
C LEU A 339 10.91 -3.00 -21.23
N ARG A 340 10.78 -1.94 -20.43
CA ARG A 340 11.75 -0.81 -20.41
C ARG A 340 12.67 -0.84 -19.20
N ARG A 341 12.28 -1.55 -18.14
CA ARG A 341 12.98 -1.51 -16.87
C ARG A 341 12.77 -2.79 -16.08
N VAL A 342 13.88 -3.45 -15.75
CA VAL A 342 13.94 -4.57 -14.81
C VAL A 342 14.76 -4.11 -13.62
N VAL A 343 14.15 -4.07 -12.44
CA VAL A 343 14.86 -3.71 -11.19
C VAL A 343 14.98 -4.94 -10.33
N VAL A 344 16.20 -5.39 -10.06
CA VAL A 344 16.47 -6.39 -9.03
C VAL A 344 16.94 -5.66 -7.79
N ARG A 345 16.13 -5.69 -6.72
CA ARG A 345 16.52 -5.09 -5.44
C ARG A 345 16.80 -6.18 -4.43
N VAL A 346 18.04 -6.27 -3.95
CA VAL A 346 18.37 -7.21 -2.88
C VAL A 346 18.40 -6.47 -1.54
N LYS A 347 17.53 -6.89 -0.62
CA LYS A 347 17.32 -6.28 0.70
C LYS A 347 17.96 -7.14 1.78
N GLN A 348 18.38 -6.51 2.89
CA GLN A 348 18.89 -7.20 4.09
C GLN A 348 20.14 -8.06 3.78
N VAL A 349 21.04 -7.50 2.96
CA VAL A 349 22.24 -8.20 2.47
C VAL A 349 23.29 -8.25 3.57
N GLY A 350 23.77 -9.45 3.92
CA GLY A 350 24.91 -9.61 4.82
C GLY A 350 26.20 -9.05 4.22
N VAL A 351 27.19 -8.73 5.05
CA VAL A 351 28.46 -8.12 4.62
C VAL A 351 29.12 -8.92 3.49
N ASP A 352 29.12 -10.25 3.60
CA ASP A 352 29.75 -11.15 2.62
C ASP A 352 29.06 -11.15 1.24
N LEU A 353 27.76 -10.88 1.21
CA LEU A 353 26.97 -10.83 -0.01
C LEU A 353 27.05 -9.48 -0.71
N LYS A 354 27.29 -8.40 0.03
CA LYS A 354 27.20 -7.02 -0.48
C LYS A 354 28.04 -6.79 -1.74
N THR A 355 29.27 -7.30 -1.76
CA THR A 355 30.17 -7.12 -2.92
C THR A 355 29.92 -8.12 -4.05
N ARG A 356 29.18 -9.20 -3.79
CA ARG A 356 29.01 -10.33 -4.74
C ARG A 356 27.66 -10.36 -5.43
N VAL A 357 26.61 -9.87 -4.78
CA VAL A 357 25.23 -9.95 -5.27
C VAL A 357 25.05 -9.28 -6.61
N GLU A 358 25.56 -8.05 -6.79
CA GLU A 358 25.35 -7.32 -8.03
C GLU A 358 26.08 -7.95 -9.23
N PRO A 359 27.39 -8.27 -9.15
CA PRO A 359 28.08 -9.00 -10.22
C PRO A 359 27.40 -10.32 -10.57
N TYR A 360 27.02 -11.09 -9.54
CA TYR A 360 26.35 -12.38 -9.74
C TYR A 360 25.00 -12.23 -10.47
N VAL A 361 24.14 -11.30 -10.05
CA VAL A 361 22.84 -11.08 -10.70
C VAL A 361 23.02 -10.60 -12.15
N ARG A 362 23.98 -9.70 -12.42
CA ARG A 362 24.26 -9.21 -13.78
C ARG A 362 24.78 -10.32 -14.69
N GLU A 363 25.66 -11.17 -14.17
CA GLU A 363 26.17 -12.34 -14.91
C GLU A 363 25.05 -13.33 -15.23
N GLN A 364 24.20 -13.65 -14.25
CA GLN A 364 23.07 -14.57 -14.44
C GLN A 364 21.94 -13.99 -15.31
N MET A 365 21.81 -12.65 -15.35
CA MET A 365 20.82 -11.94 -16.17
C MET A 365 21.45 -11.20 -17.35
N ALA A 366 22.42 -11.85 -18.00
CA ALA A 366 23.25 -11.24 -19.05
C ALA A 366 22.44 -10.74 -20.26
N VAL A 367 21.33 -11.39 -20.63
CA VAL A 367 20.56 -10.97 -21.82
C VAL A 367 19.75 -9.71 -21.53
N VAL A 368 19.12 -9.61 -20.36
CA VAL A 368 18.41 -8.40 -19.93
C VAL A 368 19.40 -7.25 -19.65
N GLU A 369 20.60 -7.55 -19.13
CA GLU A 369 21.70 -6.58 -18.97
C GLU A 369 22.18 -6.06 -20.34
N ALA A 370 22.39 -6.93 -21.33
CA ALA A 370 22.82 -6.54 -22.68
C ALA A 370 21.80 -5.63 -23.39
N LYS A 371 20.52 -5.71 -23.02
CA LYS A 371 19.46 -4.78 -23.47
C LYS A 371 19.52 -3.40 -22.79
N GLY A 372 20.35 -3.21 -21.76
CA GLY A 372 20.50 -1.95 -21.01
C GLY A 372 19.31 -1.60 -20.12
N ILE A 373 18.42 -2.56 -19.83
CA ILE A 373 17.19 -2.34 -19.04
C ILE A 373 17.28 -2.87 -17.61
N LEU A 374 18.32 -3.64 -17.27
CA LEU A 374 18.55 -4.16 -15.92
C LEU A 374 19.11 -3.06 -15.00
N ARG A 375 18.60 -3.00 -13.77
CA ARG A 375 19.15 -2.20 -12.67
C ARG A 375 19.21 -3.07 -11.42
N CYS A 376 20.42 -3.31 -10.94
CA CYS A 376 20.61 -3.91 -9.62
C CYS A 376 20.66 -2.81 -8.56
N VAL A 377 19.93 -2.96 -7.45
CA VAL A 377 19.96 -2.04 -6.32
C VAL A 377 20.12 -2.85 -5.04
N GLN A 378 21.13 -2.53 -4.26
CA GLN A 378 21.28 -3.08 -2.92
C GLN A 378 20.74 -2.07 -1.92
N THR A 379 19.91 -2.52 -0.99
CA THR A 379 19.43 -1.67 0.10
C THR A 379 19.79 -2.30 1.43
N ASP A 380 20.64 -1.61 2.18
CA ASP A 380 20.84 -1.89 3.59
C ASP A 380 19.50 -1.64 4.31
N SER A 381 19.04 -2.62 5.09
CA SER A 381 17.86 -2.42 5.92
C SER A 381 18.21 -1.47 7.06
N VAL A 382 17.52 -0.33 7.09
CA VAL A 382 17.50 0.61 8.23
C VAL A 382 16.79 -0.03 9.41
#